data_AF-A0A1T5CPG5-F1
#
_entry.id   AF-A0A1T5CPG5-F1
#
_cell.length_a   1.000
_cell.length_b   1.000
_cell.length_c   1.000
_cell.angle_alpha   90.00
_cell.angle_beta   90.00
_cell.angle_gamma   90.00
#
_symmetry.space_group_name_H-M   'P 1'
#
loop_
_entity.id
_entity.type
_entity.pdbx_description
1 polymer ?
#
loop_
_entity_poly.entity_id
_entity_poly.type
_entity_poly.pdbx_seq_one_letter_code
_entity_poly.pdbx_strand_id
1 'polypeptide(L)'
;MNVPVILALGAIIVFAVVMGVVMSREKDPQRRAAALTRTGAAVMAAFTVIGGIFIGGFAMQDPGGTTGTLLTLAWVVPMLILAVSAWFWPAATAPLLLALASAFIAACVWLAFDPAALSSFLNDNGPVIAVSVLALAFPAAILGLKVTALAGWLLVGLGVLPLLITIIGRSGAVGSLIAASLVPLACGIAYLLSARMARAGSTSGTIHPAAA
;
A
#
# COMPACT_ATOMS: atom_id res chain seq x y z
N MET A 1 5.52 -0.69 -24.95
CA MET A 1 4.96 -1.21 -23.68
C MET A 1 6.06 -1.11 -22.63
N ASN A 2 5.87 -0.31 -21.57
CA ASN A 2 6.96 0.00 -20.63
C ASN A 2 7.26 -1.19 -19.69
N VAL A 3 8.53 -1.60 -19.60
CA VAL A 3 9.05 -2.64 -18.70
C VAL A 3 8.49 -2.59 -17.26
N PRO A 4 8.37 -1.41 -16.59
CA PRO A 4 7.75 -1.33 -15.26
C PRO A 4 6.27 -1.75 -15.22
N VAL A 5 5.53 -1.57 -16.31
CA VAL A 5 4.12 -2.02 -16.42
C VAL A 5 4.03 -3.53 -16.51
N ILE A 6 4.98 -4.16 -17.22
CA ILE A 6 5.06 -5.63 -17.34
C ILE A 6 5.41 -6.26 -15.98
N LEU A 7 6.36 -5.66 -15.25
CA LEU A 7 6.71 -6.12 -13.89
C LEU A 7 5.56 -5.94 -12.90
N ALA A 8 4.83 -4.82 -12.97
CA ALA A 8 3.64 -4.60 -12.15
C ALA A 8 2.53 -5.61 -12.45
N LEU A 9 2.23 -5.86 -13.73
CA LEU A 9 1.28 -6.88 -14.16
C LEU A 9 1.71 -8.29 -13.71
N GLY A 10 3.00 -8.61 -13.82
CA GLY A 10 3.56 -9.86 -13.32
C GLY A 10 3.36 -10.02 -11.81
N ALA A 11 3.67 -8.99 -11.02
CA ALA A 11 3.46 -9.00 -9.58
C ALA A 11 1.98 -9.17 -9.20
N ILE A 12 1.07 -8.59 -9.98
CA ILE A 12 -0.39 -8.74 -9.78
C ILE A 12 -0.86 -10.15 -10.10
N ILE A 13 -0.40 -10.73 -11.20
CA ILE A 13 -0.77 -12.11 -11.57
C ILE A 13 -0.25 -13.06 -10.49
N VAL A 14 0.98 -12.88 -10.05
CA VAL A 14 1.55 -13.65 -8.93
C VAL A 14 0.73 -13.44 -7.67
N PHE A 15 0.35 -12.21 -7.34
CA PHE A 15 -0.51 -11.91 -6.18
C PHE A 15 -1.87 -12.60 -6.26
N ALA A 16 -2.56 -12.48 -7.39
CA ALA A 16 -3.87 -13.07 -7.63
C ALA A 16 -3.81 -14.61 -7.60
N VAL A 17 -2.75 -15.20 -8.16
CA VAL A 17 -2.51 -16.65 -8.11
C VAL A 17 -2.21 -17.10 -6.69
N VAL A 18 -1.33 -16.41 -5.96
CA VAL A 18 -1.02 -16.73 -4.56
C VAL A 18 -2.25 -16.59 -3.68
N MET A 19 -3.04 -15.52 -3.84
CA MET A 19 -4.31 -15.31 -3.15
C MET A 19 -5.32 -16.41 -3.48
N GLY A 20 -5.49 -16.75 -4.76
CA GLY A 20 -6.39 -17.82 -5.19
C GLY A 20 -6.00 -19.17 -4.60
N VAL A 21 -4.71 -19.51 -4.62
CA VAL A 21 -4.18 -20.74 -4.03
C VAL A 21 -4.40 -20.78 -2.51
N VAL A 22 -4.15 -19.68 -1.79
CA VAL A 22 -4.37 -19.60 -0.34
C VAL A 22 -5.86 -19.74 0.00
N MET A 23 -6.75 -19.08 -0.75
CA MET A 23 -8.19 -19.20 -0.56
C MET A 23 -8.72 -20.62 -0.83
N SER A 24 -8.11 -21.36 -1.75
CA SER A 24 -8.47 -22.75 -2.05
C SER A 24 -7.93 -23.77 -1.03
N ARG A 25 -6.85 -23.45 -0.31
CA ARG A 25 -6.13 -24.42 0.56
C ARG A 25 -6.75 -24.60 1.94
N GLU A 26 -7.23 -23.52 2.55
CA GLU A 26 -7.77 -23.57 3.91
C GLU A 26 -9.28 -23.71 3.84
N LYS A 27 -9.94 -24.48 4.73
CA LYS A 27 -11.41 -24.56 4.81
C LYS A 27 -11.99 -23.75 5.98
N ASP A 28 -11.16 -23.46 6.96
CA ASP A 28 -11.56 -22.76 8.19
C ASP A 28 -11.48 -21.23 7.99
N PRO A 29 -12.60 -20.49 8.17
CA PRO A 29 -12.66 -19.05 7.92
C PRO A 29 -11.70 -18.22 8.79
N GLN A 30 -11.35 -18.66 10.00
CA GLN A 30 -10.41 -17.93 10.86
C GLN A 30 -8.95 -18.10 10.39
N ARG A 31 -8.56 -19.32 10.01
CA ARG A 31 -7.23 -19.57 9.42
C ARG A 31 -7.08 -18.84 8.10
N ARG A 32 -8.13 -18.87 7.25
CA ARG A 32 -8.18 -18.11 6.00
C ARG A 32 -7.90 -16.62 6.22
N ALA A 33 -8.56 -16.01 7.21
CA ALA A 33 -8.36 -14.59 7.50
C ALA A 33 -6.92 -14.28 7.93
N ALA A 34 -6.32 -15.13 8.77
CA ALA A 34 -4.93 -14.96 9.23
C ALA A 34 -3.89 -15.23 8.13
N ALA A 35 -4.15 -16.21 7.26
CA ALA A 35 -3.33 -16.46 6.08
C ALA A 35 -3.37 -15.25 5.15
N LEU A 36 -4.57 -14.72 4.87
CA LEU A 36 -4.80 -13.58 3.99
C LEU A 36 -4.04 -12.33 4.44
N THR A 37 -4.05 -12.04 5.74
CA THR A 37 -3.33 -10.89 6.30
C THR A 37 -1.82 -11.07 6.24
N ARG A 38 -1.31 -12.26 6.56
CA ARG A 38 0.12 -12.55 6.44
C ARG A 38 0.62 -12.49 5.00
N THR A 39 -0.15 -13.03 4.04
CA THR A 39 0.20 -12.90 2.62
C THR A 39 0.15 -11.45 2.15
N GLY A 40 -0.86 -10.67 2.55
CA GLY A 40 -0.93 -9.25 2.23
C GLY A 40 0.29 -8.47 2.73
N ALA A 41 0.70 -8.71 3.98
CA ALA A 41 1.91 -8.10 4.55
C ALA A 41 3.19 -8.56 3.82
N ALA A 42 3.32 -9.86 3.54
CA ALA A 42 4.49 -10.41 2.86
C ALA A 42 4.65 -9.88 1.44
N VAL A 43 3.54 -9.78 0.69
CA VAL A 43 3.54 -9.21 -0.65
C VAL A 43 3.88 -7.73 -0.59
N MET A 44 3.29 -6.98 0.34
CA MET A 44 3.62 -5.57 0.48
C MET A 44 5.10 -5.39 0.82
N ALA A 45 5.67 -6.21 1.70
CA ALA A 45 7.09 -6.19 2.02
C ALA A 45 7.96 -6.47 0.79
N ALA A 46 7.65 -7.52 0.02
CA ALA A 46 8.38 -7.83 -1.22
C ALA A 46 8.29 -6.68 -2.23
N PHE A 47 7.10 -6.11 -2.40
CA PHE A 47 6.88 -4.96 -3.28
C PHE A 47 7.65 -3.72 -2.82
N THR A 48 7.69 -3.43 -1.52
CA THR A 48 8.46 -2.33 -0.96
C THR A 48 9.95 -2.52 -1.16
N VAL A 49 10.47 -3.74 -1.01
CA VAL A 49 11.89 -4.02 -1.28
C VAL A 49 12.20 -3.80 -2.76
N ILE A 50 11.42 -4.38 -3.67
CA ILE A 50 11.64 -4.24 -5.12
C ILE A 50 11.51 -2.78 -5.53
N GLY A 51 10.42 -2.11 -5.12
CA GLY A 51 10.18 -0.70 -5.40
C GLY A 51 11.28 0.19 -4.84
N GLY A 52 11.74 -0.07 -3.62
CA GLY A 52 12.82 0.68 -2.97
C GLY A 52 14.17 0.49 -3.65
N ILE A 53 14.49 -0.72 -4.13
CA ILE A 53 15.71 -0.97 -4.92
C ILE A 53 15.64 -0.19 -6.24
N PHE A 54 14.50 -0.20 -6.93
CA PHE A 54 14.33 0.56 -8.17
C PHE A 54 14.45 2.08 -7.93
N ILE A 55 13.71 2.61 -6.96
CA ILE A 55 13.71 4.05 -6.63
C ILE A 55 15.11 4.50 -6.16
N GLY A 56 15.73 3.74 -5.26
CA GLY A 56 17.09 4.00 -4.79
C GLY A 56 18.11 3.89 -5.93
N GLY A 57 17.95 2.90 -6.81
CA GLY A 57 18.78 2.73 -7.99
C GLY A 57 18.71 3.93 -8.94
N PHE A 58 17.52 4.47 -9.18
CA PHE A 58 17.36 5.71 -9.96
C PHE A 58 18.02 6.91 -9.28
N ALA A 59 17.84 7.08 -7.97
CA ALA A 59 18.48 8.16 -7.21
C ALA A 59 20.02 8.08 -7.26
N MET A 60 20.59 6.87 -7.37
CA MET A 60 22.03 6.66 -7.52
C MET A 60 22.54 6.91 -8.95
N GLN A 61 21.69 6.80 -9.96
CA GLN A 61 22.04 7.10 -11.34
C GLN A 61 22.00 8.61 -11.61
N ASP A 62 20.95 9.28 -11.15
CA ASP A 62 20.79 10.73 -11.21
C ASP A 62 19.95 11.19 -10.01
N PRO A 63 20.50 12.00 -9.08
CA PRO A 63 21.75 12.76 -9.14
C PRO A 63 23.04 12.01 -8.72
N GLY A 64 22.93 10.80 -8.15
CA GLY A 64 24.08 10.01 -7.73
C GLY A 64 24.81 10.49 -6.46
N GLY A 65 25.85 9.74 -6.08
CA GLY A 65 26.73 10.06 -4.95
C GLY A 65 26.02 10.26 -3.60
N THR A 66 26.51 11.22 -2.82
CA THR A 66 25.93 11.55 -1.50
C THR A 66 24.51 12.07 -1.62
N THR A 67 24.19 12.84 -2.67
CA THR A 67 22.85 13.41 -2.88
C THR A 67 21.82 12.32 -3.11
N GLY A 68 22.10 11.36 -4.00
CA GLY A 68 21.22 10.19 -4.21
C GLY A 68 21.01 9.37 -2.93
N THR A 69 22.07 9.26 -2.12
CA THR A 69 22.02 8.55 -0.82
C THR A 69 21.11 9.27 0.17
N LEU A 70 21.27 10.57 0.34
CA LEU A 70 20.43 11.37 1.23
C LEU A 70 18.97 11.39 0.79
N LEU A 71 18.71 11.51 -0.51
CA LEU A 71 17.35 11.42 -1.06
C LEU A 71 16.70 10.06 -0.78
N THR A 72 17.46 8.96 -0.90
CA THR A 72 16.95 7.61 -0.59
C THR A 72 16.67 7.47 0.91
N LEU A 73 17.61 7.90 1.76
CA LEU A 73 17.45 7.84 3.21
C LEU A 73 16.30 8.72 3.71
N ALA A 74 16.03 9.85 3.05
CA ALA A 74 15.00 10.80 3.44
C ALA A 74 13.58 10.19 3.45
N TRP A 75 13.32 9.15 2.66
CA TRP A 75 12.02 8.46 2.68
C TRP A 75 12.11 7.05 3.29
N VAL A 76 13.23 6.33 3.10
CA VAL A 76 13.40 4.98 3.66
C VAL A 76 13.44 5.02 5.19
N VAL A 77 14.19 5.95 5.78
CA VAL A 77 14.34 6.00 7.24
C VAL A 77 13.00 6.31 7.93
N PRO A 78 12.24 7.35 7.54
CA PRO A 78 10.92 7.59 8.13
C PRO A 78 9.95 6.43 7.91
N MET A 79 9.97 5.80 6.73
CA MET A 79 9.14 4.62 6.45
C MET A 79 9.46 3.47 7.42
N LEU A 80 10.73 3.15 7.64
CA LEU A 80 11.14 2.09 8.56
C LEU A 80 10.79 2.42 10.01
N ILE A 81 10.99 3.68 10.42
CA ILE A 81 10.58 4.15 11.76
C ILE A 81 9.08 3.95 11.95
N LEU A 82 8.24 4.34 10.97
CA LEU A 82 6.80 4.15 11.04
C LEU A 82 6.42 2.66 11.05
N ALA A 83 7.09 1.81 10.27
CA ALA A 83 6.83 0.38 10.24
C ALA A 83 7.17 -0.30 11.58
N VAL A 84 8.33 0.03 12.16
CA VAL A 84 8.75 -0.43 13.49
C VAL A 84 7.76 0.07 14.55
N SER A 85 7.35 1.33 14.46
CA SER A 85 6.37 1.91 15.39
C SER A 85 5.01 1.25 15.28
N ALA A 86 4.55 0.94 14.06
CA ALA A 86 3.30 0.20 13.83
C ALA A 86 3.37 -1.22 14.40
N TRP A 87 4.55 -1.84 14.39
CA TRP A 87 4.78 -3.14 15.01
C TRP A 87 4.75 -3.07 16.53
N PHE A 88 5.49 -2.15 17.18
CA PHE A 88 5.59 -2.12 18.64
C PHE A 88 4.44 -1.35 19.31
N TRP A 89 3.99 -0.24 18.72
CA TRP A 89 2.98 0.66 19.26
C TRP A 89 1.83 0.92 18.26
N PRO A 90 1.03 -0.10 17.91
CA PRO A 90 -0.03 0.03 16.91
C PRO A 90 -1.09 1.08 17.29
N ALA A 91 -1.41 1.20 18.59
CA ALA A 91 -2.43 2.13 19.08
C ALA A 91 -2.03 3.61 18.89
N ALA A 92 -0.76 3.94 19.10
CA ALA A 92 -0.25 5.30 18.89
C ALA A 92 0.06 5.58 17.41
N THR A 93 0.50 4.56 16.66
CA THR A 93 0.89 4.73 15.26
C THR A 93 -0.31 4.81 14.31
N ALA A 94 -1.44 4.18 14.65
CA ALA A 94 -2.65 4.22 13.84
C ALA A 94 -3.16 5.66 13.56
N PRO A 95 -3.38 6.54 14.57
CA PRO A 95 -3.82 7.91 14.30
C PRO A 95 -2.77 8.73 13.55
N LEU A 96 -1.47 8.47 13.78
CA LEU A 96 -0.40 9.14 13.04
C LEU A 96 -0.40 8.76 11.55
N LEU A 97 -0.49 7.46 11.23
CA LEU A 97 -0.59 7.01 9.84
C LEU A 97 -1.86 7.49 9.16
N LEU A 98 -2.97 7.57 9.90
CA LEU A 98 -4.21 8.14 9.40
C LEU A 98 -4.05 9.63 9.06
N ALA A 99 -3.42 10.41 9.94
CA ALA A 99 -3.16 11.82 9.73
C ALA A 99 -2.20 12.09 8.56
N LEU A 100 -1.14 11.28 8.43
CA LEU A 100 -0.20 11.39 7.31
C LEU A 100 -0.85 10.99 5.98
N ALA A 101 -1.61 9.89 5.96
CA ALA A 101 -2.34 9.46 4.78
C ALA A 101 -3.41 10.48 4.37
N SER A 102 -4.16 11.04 5.33
CA SER A 102 -5.18 12.05 5.04
C SER A 102 -4.57 13.36 4.54
N ALA A 103 -3.46 13.82 5.13
CA ALA A 103 -2.73 14.99 4.66
C ALA A 103 -2.20 14.79 3.23
N PHE A 104 -1.65 13.61 2.94
CA PHE A 104 -1.19 13.25 1.60
C PHE A 104 -2.34 13.21 0.58
N ILE A 105 -3.47 12.58 0.94
CA ILE A 105 -4.68 12.55 0.11
C ILE A 105 -5.18 13.98 -0.14
N ALA A 106 -5.27 14.82 0.89
CA ALA A 106 -5.72 16.20 0.77
C ALA A 106 -4.80 17.03 -0.14
N ALA A 107 -3.48 16.88 0.00
CA ALA A 107 -2.51 17.53 -0.89
C ALA A 107 -2.69 17.11 -2.35
N CYS A 108 -2.89 15.82 -2.61
CA CYS A 108 -3.14 15.32 -3.96
C CYS A 108 -4.47 15.82 -4.54
N VAL A 109 -5.54 15.86 -3.73
CA VAL A 109 -6.83 16.41 -4.14
C VAL A 109 -6.71 17.90 -4.44
N TRP A 110 -5.97 18.64 -3.61
CA TRP A 110 -5.69 20.05 -3.85
C TRP A 110 -4.98 20.27 -5.19
N LEU A 111 -3.91 19.51 -5.46
CA LEU A 111 -3.20 19.53 -6.74
C LEU A 111 -4.11 19.14 -7.91
N ALA A 112 -5.08 18.25 -7.71
CA ALA A 112 -6.00 17.85 -8.78
C ALA A 112 -6.97 18.97 -9.23
N PHE A 113 -7.17 20.01 -8.42
CA PHE A 113 -7.96 21.18 -8.84
C PHE A 113 -7.23 22.07 -9.85
N ASP A 114 -5.90 21.98 -9.95
CA ASP A 114 -5.09 22.68 -10.96
C ASP A 114 -4.23 21.67 -11.76
N PRO A 115 -4.77 21.12 -12.88
CA PRO A 115 -4.08 20.12 -13.67
C PRO A 115 -2.75 20.59 -14.27
N ALA A 116 -2.60 21.90 -14.49
CA ALA A 116 -1.36 22.48 -15.01
C ALA A 116 -0.28 22.49 -13.91
N ALA A 117 -0.64 22.90 -12.70
CA ALA A 117 0.26 22.83 -11.54
C ALA A 117 0.64 21.38 -11.20
N LEU A 118 -0.30 20.44 -11.25
CA LEU A 118 -0.03 19.01 -11.05
C LEU A 118 0.98 18.46 -12.07
N SER A 119 0.81 18.83 -13.35
CA SER A 119 1.70 18.37 -14.42
C SER A 119 3.10 18.97 -14.29
N SER A 120 3.22 20.27 -13.98
CA SER A 120 4.51 20.91 -13.68
C SER A 120 5.18 20.23 -12.50
N PHE A 121 4.45 20.03 -11.40
CA PHE A 121 5.00 19.42 -10.19
C PHE A 121 5.57 18.02 -10.45
N LEU A 122 4.85 17.19 -11.22
CA LEU A 122 5.31 15.84 -11.58
C LEU A 122 6.54 15.86 -12.50
N ASN A 123 6.63 16.83 -13.42
CA ASN A 123 7.78 16.97 -14.30
C ASN A 123 9.02 17.46 -13.55
N ASP A 124 8.84 18.41 -12.63
CA ASP A 124 9.93 19.07 -11.92
C ASP A 124 10.49 18.23 -10.76
N ASN A 125 9.63 17.45 -10.09
CA ASN A 125 10.00 16.71 -8.88
C ASN A 125 10.12 15.19 -9.12
N GLY A 126 9.71 14.70 -10.29
CA GLY A 126 9.71 13.28 -10.61
C GLY A 126 8.65 12.49 -9.82
N PRO A 127 8.85 11.18 -9.59
CA PRO A 127 7.80 10.27 -9.12
C PRO A 127 7.50 10.37 -7.60
N VAL A 128 7.53 11.57 -7.02
CA VAL A 128 7.34 11.81 -5.57
C VAL A 128 6.04 11.19 -5.05
N ILE A 129 4.95 11.29 -5.82
CA ILE A 129 3.65 10.72 -5.44
C ILE A 129 3.76 9.19 -5.27
N ALA A 130 4.46 8.50 -6.18
CA ALA A 130 4.66 7.05 -6.08
C ALA A 130 5.54 6.66 -4.89
N VAL A 131 6.61 7.43 -4.62
CA VAL A 131 7.47 7.23 -3.45
C VAL A 131 6.68 7.42 -2.15
N SER A 132 5.86 8.47 -2.06
CA SER A 132 5.00 8.75 -0.91
C SER A 132 3.97 7.65 -0.65
N VAL A 133 3.33 7.14 -1.71
CA VAL A 133 2.41 6.00 -1.60
C VAL A 133 3.15 4.77 -1.06
N LEU A 134 4.33 4.46 -1.58
CA LEU A 134 5.12 3.33 -1.11
C LEU A 134 5.53 3.47 0.36
N ALA A 135 6.02 4.66 0.73
CA ALA A 135 6.49 4.99 2.07
C ALA A 135 5.38 4.94 3.12
N LEU A 136 4.12 5.21 2.74
CA LEU A 136 2.97 5.13 3.63
C LEU A 136 2.30 3.75 3.62
N ALA A 137 2.27 3.08 2.46
CA ALA A 137 1.61 1.78 2.31
C ALA A 137 2.34 0.67 3.08
N PHE A 138 3.68 0.69 3.14
CA PHE A 138 4.41 -0.35 3.88
C PHE A 138 4.14 -0.33 5.39
N PRO A 139 4.26 0.79 6.11
CA PRO A 139 3.87 0.88 7.52
C PRO A 139 2.39 0.54 7.74
N ALA A 140 1.49 0.95 6.85
CA ALA A 140 0.08 0.59 6.92
C ALA A 140 -0.12 -0.93 6.81
N ALA A 141 0.64 -1.61 5.95
CA ALA A 141 0.59 -3.06 5.83
C ALA A 141 1.07 -3.77 7.10
N ILE A 142 2.14 -3.28 7.74
CA ILE A 142 2.60 -3.79 9.04
C ILE A 142 1.56 -3.54 10.14
N LEU A 143 0.94 -2.36 10.17
CA LEU A 143 -0.15 -2.06 11.10
C LEU A 143 -1.31 -3.04 10.94
N GLY A 144 -1.63 -3.44 9.70
CA GLY A 144 -2.72 -4.37 9.40
C GLY A 144 -2.54 -5.77 9.94
N LEU A 145 -1.34 -6.16 10.38
CA LEU A 145 -1.14 -7.41 11.11
C LEU A 145 -1.76 -7.37 12.52
N LYS A 146 -1.99 -6.17 13.07
CA LYS A 146 -2.59 -5.95 14.40
C LYS A 146 -3.96 -5.25 14.34
N VAL A 147 -4.14 -4.33 13.40
CA VAL A 147 -5.38 -3.54 13.20
C VAL A 147 -5.82 -3.63 11.74
N THR A 148 -6.31 -4.81 11.36
CA THR A 148 -6.64 -5.20 9.97
C THR A 148 -7.59 -4.26 9.25
N ALA A 149 -8.72 -3.90 9.88
CA ALA A 149 -9.76 -3.12 9.21
C ALA A 149 -9.29 -1.70 8.83
N LEU A 150 -8.61 -1.01 9.75
CA LEU A 150 -8.11 0.35 9.53
C LEU A 150 -7.00 0.36 8.47
N ALA A 151 -6.07 -0.58 8.54
CA ALA A 151 -5.03 -0.74 7.54
C ALA A 151 -5.60 -1.03 6.13
N GLY A 152 -6.65 -1.85 6.05
CA GLY A 152 -7.35 -2.11 4.79
C GLY A 152 -7.88 -0.83 4.13
N TRP A 153 -8.52 0.04 4.91
CA TRP A 153 -9.01 1.33 4.40
C TRP A 153 -7.88 2.29 4.00
N LEU A 154 -6.81 2.37 4.79
CA LEU A 154 -5.64 3.19 4.44
C LEU A 154 -5.02 2.76 3.12
N LEU A 155 -4.80 1.45 2.94
CA LEU A 155 -4.21 0.88 1.74
C LEU A 155 -5.11 1.06 0.50
N VAL A 156 -6.43 0.94 0.65
CA VAL A 156 -7.37 1.25 -0.43
C VAL A 156 -7.32 2.73 -0.80
N GLY A 157 -7.35 3.64 0.18
CA GLY A 157 -7.26 5.08 -0.07
C GLY A 157 -5.97 5.47 -0.80
N LEU A 158 -4.83 4.95 -0.32
CA LEU A 158 -3.52 5.16 -0.93
C LEU A 158 -3.38 4.52 -2.33
N GLY A 159 -4.12 3.44 -2.60
CA GLY A 159 -4.13 2.77 -3.90
C GLY A 159 -5.10 3.39 -4.92
N VAL A 160 -6.22 3.96 -4.50
CA VAL A 160 -7.20 4.60 -5.42
C VAL A 160 -6.71 5.97 -5.87
N LEU A 161 -6.12 6.75 -4.94
CA LEU A 161 -5.72 8.13 -5.18
C LEU A 161 -4.82 8.32 -6.42
N PRO A 162 -3.73 7.54 -6.61
CA PRO A 162 -2.81 7.79 -7.72
C PRO A 162 -3.40 7.33 -9.06
N LEU A 163 -4.35 6.39 -9.05
CA LEU A 163 -5.15 6.02 -10.23
C LEU A 163 -6.04 7.19 -10.67
N LEU A 164 -6.68 7.88 -9.73
CA LEU A 164 -7.48 9.07 -10.05
C LEU A 164 -6.61 10.20 -10.63
N ILE A 165 -5.42 10.41 -10.06
CA ILE A 165 -4.45 11.39 -10.56
C ILE A 165 -4.02 11.06 -11.99
N THR A 166 -3.76 9.79 -12.33
CA THR A 166 -3.44 9.39 -13.71
C THR A 166 -4.57 9.65 -14.71
N ILE A 167 -5.83 9.51 -14.28
CA ILE A 167 -7.00 9.77 -15.15
C ILE A 167 -7.17 11.27 -15.40
N ILE A 168 -6.99 12.10 -14.37
CA ILE A 168 -7.19 13.55 -14.44
C ILE A 168 -6.03 14.25 -15.15
N GLY A 169 -4.79 13.87 -14.85
CA GLY A 169 -3.60 14.57 -15.33
C GLY A 169 -3.21 14.27 -16.79
N ARG A 170 -3.78 13.24 -17.44
CA ARG A 170 -3.35 12.74 -18.77
C ARG A 170 -1.82 12.65 -18.93
N SER A 171 -1.10 12.39 -17.85
CA SER A 171 0.34 12.58 -17.77
C SER A 171 1.10 11.32 -18.17
N GLY A 172 2.19 11.46 -18.94
CA GLY A 172 3.03 10.34 -19.44
C GLY A 172 3.67 9.45 -18.36
N ALA A 173 3.58 9.84 -17.08
CA ALA A 173 4.04 9.06 -15.92
C ALA A 173 3.10 7.89 -15.53
N VAL A 174 2.17 7.52 -16.42
CA VAL A 174 1.14 6.49 -16.24
C VAL A 174 1.68 5.18 -15.65
N GLY A 175 2.86 4.72 -16.09
CA GLY A 175 3.40 3.42 -15.69
C GLY A 175 3.78 3.31 -14.21
N SER A 176 4.38 4.36 -13.64
CA SER A 176 4.89 4.31 -12.26
C SER A 176 3.77 4.46 -11.22
N LEU A 177 2.76 5.27 -11.52
CA LEU A 177 1.60 5.50 -10.66
C LEU A 177 0.66 4.30 -10.63
N ILE A 178 0.45 3.63 -11.78
CA ILE A 178 -0.32 2.39 -11.84
C ILE A 178 0.38 1.28 -11.03
N ALA A 179 1.70 1.12 -11.20
CA ALA A 179 2.47 0.13 -10.45
C ALA A 179 2.42 0.39 -8.93
N ALA A 180 2.58 1.65 -8.52
CA ALA A 180 2.52 2.07 -7.12
C ALA A 180 1.12 1.91 -6.48
N SER A 181 0.05 1.90 -7.29
CA SER A 181 -1.32 1.87 -6.81
C SER A 181 -1.88 0.46 -6.65
N LEU A 182 -1.56 -0.44 -7.58
CA LEU A 182 -2.24 -1.73 -7.69
C LEU A 182 -1.91 -2.67 -6.53
N VAL A 183 -0.66 -2.70 -6.07
CA VAL A 183 -0.25 -3.59 -4.98
C VAL A 183 -0.83 -3.14 -3.63
N PRO A 184 -0.73 -1.86 -3.22
CA PRO A 184 -1.42 -1.39 -2.02
C PRO A 184 -2.93 -1.62 -2.07
N LEU A 185 -3.57 -1.36 -3.21
CA LEU A 185 -5.01 -1.55 -3.37
C LEU A 185 -5.41 -3.02 -3.18
N ALA A 186 -4.68 -3.95 -3.80
CA ALA A 186 -4.93 -5.38 -3.68
C ALA A 186 -4.73 -5.88 -2.23
N CYS A 187 -3.66 -5.43 -1.56
CA CYS A 187 -3.42 -5.73 -0.15
C CYS A 187 -4.50 -5.13 0.76
N GLY A 188 -4.97 -3.91 0.47
CA GLY A 188 -6.04 -3.25 1.21
C GLY A 188 -7.37 -4.00 1.11
N ILE A 189 -7.73 -4.46 -0.09
CA ILE A 189 -8.92 -5.30 -0.31
C ILE A 189 -8.78 -6.62 0.47
N ALA A 190 -7.61 -7.27 0.42
CA ALA A 190 -7.34 -8.50 1.16
C ALA A 190 -7.53 -8.29 2.68
N TYR A 191 -7.06 -7.17 3.24
CA TYR A 191 -7.25 -6.82 4.65
C TYR A 191 -8.70 -6.52 5.03
N LEU A 192 -9.48 -5.89 4.14
CA LEU A 192 -10.91 -5.66 4.38
C LEU A 192 -11.69 -6.99 4.33
N LEU A 193 -11.34 -7.88 3.40
CA LEU A 193 -11.94 -9.22 3.31
C LEU A 193 -11.61 -10.05 4.56
N SER A 194 -10.36 -10.06 5.02
CA SER A 194 -9.98 -10.77 6.25
C SER A 194 -10.72 -10.24 7.48
N ALA A 195 -10.85 -8.91 7.61
CA ALA A 195 -11.57 -8.27 8.70
C ALA A 195 -13.09 -8.55 8.67
N ARG A 196 -13.67 -8.78 7.48
CA ARG A 196 -15.06 -9.24 7.34
C ARG A 196 -15.22 -10.71 7.72
N MET A 197 -14.32 -11.57 7.27
CA MET A 197 -14.35 -13.00 7.60
C MET A 197 -14.17 -13.26 9.09
N ALA A 198 -13.26 -12.52 9.74
CA ALA A 198 -13.05 -12.61 11.18
C ALA A 198 -14.28 -12.19 12.00
N ARG A 199 -15.05 -11.19 11.52
CA ARG A 199 -16.32 -10.76 12.14
C ARG A 199 -17.47 -11.74 11.91
N ALA A 200 -17.59 -12.30 10.70
CA ALA A 200 -18.66 -13.25 10.38
C ALA A 200 -18.52 -14.59 11.16
N GLY A 201 -17.28 -15.02 11.40
CA GLY A 201 -16.99 -16.22 12.20
C GLY A 201 -17.37 -16.07 13.68
N SER A 202 -17.19 -14.88 14.27
CA SER A 202 -17.56 -14.63 15.67
C SER A 202 -19.08 -14.49 15.87
N THR A 203 -19.81 -13.96 14.89
CA THR A 203 -21.28 -13.88 14.94
C THR A 203 -21.96 -15.25 14.77
N SER A 204 -21.39 -16.17 13.97
CA SER A 204 -21.95 -17.52 13.80
C SER A 204 -21.81 -18.39 15.06
N GLY A 205 -20.82 -18.12 15.91
CA GLY A 205 -20.62 -18.84 17.17
C GLY A 205 -21.58 -18.45 18.31
N THR A 206 -22.39 -17.38 18.14
CA THR A 206 -23.27 -16.86 19.19
C THR A 206 -24.73 -17.33 19.09
N ILE A 207 -25.05 -18.21 18.14
CA ILE A 207 -26.40 -18.77 17.97
C ILE A 207 -26.45 -20.19 18.56
N HIS A 208 -26.36 -20.29 19.88
CA HIS A 208 -26.98 -21.39 20.61
C HIS A 208 -27.87 -20.76 21.70
N PRO A 209 -29.15 -20.46 21.41
CA PRO A 209 -30.09 -20.24 22.49
C PRO A 209 -30.21 -21.57 23.23
N ALA A 210 -29.90 -21.55 24.52
CA ALA A 210 -30.16 -22.63 25.43
C ALA A 210 -31.65 -22.99 25.33
N ALA A 211 -31.93 -24.25 25.03
CA ALA A 211 -33.25 -24.82 25.23
C ALA A 211 -33.51 -24.85 26.74
N ALA A 212 -34.53 -24.12 27.17
CA ALA A 212 -35.21 -24.27 28.46
C ALA A 212 -36.71 -24.12 28.20
#